data_AF-A0A958P170-F1
#
_entry.id   AF-A0A958P170-F1
#
_cell.length_a   1.000
_cell.length_b   1.000
_cell.length_c   1.000
_cell.angle_alpha   90.00
_cell.angle_beta   90.00
_cell.angle_gamma   90.00
#
_symmetry.space_group_name_H-M   'P 1'
#
loop_
_entity.id
_entity.type
_entity.pdbx_description
1 polymer ?
#
loop_
_entity_poly.entity_id
_entity_poly.type
_entity_poly.pdbx_seq_one_letter_code
_entity_poly.pdbx_strand_id
1 'polypeptide(L)'
;MLKVRNIFLLFYCLACYQITWSQNKSKNNVLDSAFTIPMITANYGMQWPGADMKETFGMNSQLGGTFAIKNKKQWFYGITGNFLWGRNVNKTDILNHLKTSEG
;
A
#
# COMPACT_ATOMS: atom_id res chain seq x y z
N MET A 1 6.24 -36.36 12.85
CA MET A 1 7.23 -36.42 11.74
C MET A 1 6.49 -36.46 10.41
N LEU A 2 6.57 -35.40 9.61
CA LEU A 2 6.03 -35.39 8.24
C LEU A 2 6.85 -36.35 7.37
N LYS A 3 6.19 -37.35 6.77
CA LYS A 3 6.84 -38.28 5.82
C LYS A 3 7.15 -37.54 4.51
N VAL A 4 8.30 -37.84 3.90
CA VAL A 4 8.80 -37.21 2.66
C VAL A 4 7.75 -37.17 1.53
N ARG A 5 6.91 -38.20 1.41
CA ARG A 5 5.78 -38.25 0.47
C ARG A 5 4.77 -37.11 0.66
N ASN A 6 4.51 -36.71 1.91
CA ASN A 6 3.56 -35.64 2.22
C ASN A 6 4.13 -34.25 1.89
N ILE A 7 5.46 -34.10 1.90
CA ILE A 7 6.14 -32.87 1.51
C ILE A 7 5.98 -32.65 -0.01
N PHE A 8 6.19 -33.69 -0.82
CA PHE A 8 5.97 -33.61 -2.28
C PHE A 8 4.52 -33.28 -2.65
N LEU A 9 3.55 -33.86 -1.94
CA LEU A 9 2.12 -33.55 -2.16
C LEU A 9 1.79 -32.09 -1.81
N LEU A 10 2.38 -31.54 -0.74
CA LEU A 10 2.19 -30.14 -0.36
C LEU A 10 2.77 -29.18 -1.40
N PHE A 11 3.97 -29.47 -1.94
CA PHE A 11 4.55 -28.68 -3.03
C PHE A 11 3.69 -28.71 -4.30
N TYR A 12 3.15 -29.88 -4.65
CA TYR A 12 2.25 -30.02 -5.80
C TYR A 12 0.95 -29.21 -5.63
N CYS A 13 0.34 -29.25 -4.45
CA CYS A 13 -0.86 -28.45 -4.14
C CYS A 13 -0.60 -26.94 -4.19
N LEU A 14 0.57 -26.49 -3.72
CA LEU A 14 0.96 -25.07 -3.79
C LEU A 14 1.21 -24.59 -5.23
N ALA A 15 1.75 -25.47 -6.09
CA ALA A 15 1.95 -25.16 -7.51
C ALA A 15 0.62 -25.01 -8.26
N CYS A 16 -0.38 -25.85 -7.96
CA CYS A 16 -1.71 -25.76 -8.57
C CYS A 16 -2.47 -24.48 -8.16
N TYR A 17 -2.27 -23.99 -6.93
CA TYR A 17 -2.94 -22.78 -6.44
C TYR A 17 -2.60 -21.52 -7.25
N GLN A 18 -1.42 -21.46 -7.88
CA GLN A 18 -1.00 -20.31 -8.70
C GLN A 18 -1.73 -20.24 -10.05
N ILE A 19 -2.20 -21.38 -10.57
CA ILE A 19 -2.79 -21.48 -11.91
C ILE A 19 -4.25 -20.99 -11.89
N THR A 20 -4.92 -21.05 -10.73
CA THR A 20 -6.33 -20.67 -10.56
C THR A 20 -6.59 -19.16 -10.43
N TRP A 21 -5.55 -18.31 -10.37
CA TRP A 21 -5.70 -16.84 -10.35
C TRP A 21 -5.55 -16.17 -11.73
N SER A 22 -5.63 -16.95 -12.82
CA SER A 22 -5.62 -16.40 -14.16
C SER A 22 -6.97 -15.74 -14.48
N GLN A 23 -7.01 -14.40 -14.49
CA GLN A 23 -8.17 -13.64 -14.93
C GLN A 23 -8.33 -13.80 -16.46
N ASN A 24 -9.31 -14.61 -16.89
CA ASN A 24 -9.72 -14.66 -18.29
C ASN A 24 -10.37 -13.32 -18.68
N LYS A 25 -9.61 -12.40 -19.27
CA LYS A 25 -10.17 -11.25 -19.98
C LYS A 25 -10.57 -11.71 -21.38
N SER A 26 -11.88 -11.88 -21.61
CA SER A 26 -12.44 -12.07 -22.95
C SER A 26 -11.93 -10.96 -23.86
N LYS A 27 -11.11 -11.32 -24.85
CA LYS A 27 -10.63 -10.39 -25.89
C LYS A 27 -11.77 -10.12 -26.85
N ASN A 28 -12.68 -9.22 -26.45
CA ASN A 28 -13.55 -8.57 -27.42
C ASN A 28 -12.65 -7.57 -28.17
N ASN A 29 -12.67 -7.59 -29.51
CA ASN A 29 -11.95 -6.64 -30.36
C ASN A 29 -12.53 -5.23 -30.21
N VAL A 30 -12.32 -4.62 -29.04
CA VAL A 30 -12.85 -3.31 -28.72
C VAL A 30 -11.69 -2.34 -28.74
N LEU A 31 -11.86 -1.29 -29.54
CA LEU A 31 -10.91 -0.20 -29.71
C LEU A 31 -10.50 0.34 -28.33
N ASP A 32 -9.20 0.51 -28.13
CA ASP A 32 -8.56 0.94 -26.86
C ASP A 32 -9.03 2.34 -26.39
N SER A 33 -9.74 3.06 -27.26
CA SER A 33 -10.38 4.35 -27.03
C SER A 33 -11.81 4.27 -26.46
N ALA A 34 -12.41 3.09 -26.29
CA ALA A 34 -13.85 2.98 -26.06
C ALA A 34 -14.28 2.78 -24.59
N PHE A 35 -13.36 2.61 -23.63
CA PHE A 35 -13.73 2.27 -22.26
C PHE A 35 -13.37 3.33 -21.22
N THR A 36 -14.31 3.53 -20.29
CA THR A 36 -14.04 4.18 -19.01
C THR A 36 -13.69 3.11 -18.00
N ILE A 37 -12.48 3.14 -17.45
CA ILE A 37 -11.98 2.12 -16.52
C ILE A 37 -11.90 2.73 -15.13
N PRO A 38 -12.83 2.40 -14.20
CA PRO A 38 -12.68 2.72 -12.79
C PRO A 38 -11.66 1.76 -12.15
N MET A 39 -10.80 2.31 -11.31
CA MET A 39 -9.76 1.58 -10.59
C MET A 39 -9.81 1.95 -9.13
N ILE A 40 -9.86 0.93 -8.27
CA ILE A 40 -9.75 1.06 -6.82
C ILE A 40 -8.45 0.38 -6.42
N THR A 41 -7.59 1.10 -5.73
CA THR A 41 -6.31 0.60 -5.24
C THR A 41 -6.25 0.82 -3.73
N ALA A 42 -5.82 -0.18 -2.97
CA ALA A 42 -5.45 -0.02 -1.57
C ALA A 42 -3.93 -0.02 -1.47
N ASN A 43 -3.37 0.85 -0.62
CA ASN A 43 -1.94 0.96 -0.41
C ASN A 43 -1.61 0.91 1.08
N TYR A 44 -0.60 0.13 1.45
CA TYR A 44 -0.03 0.10 2.79
C TYR A 44 1.46 0.35 2.69
N GLY A 45 1.98 1.24 3.54
CA GLY A 45 3.39 1.61 3.57
C GLY A 45 3.90 1.70 5.00
N MET A 46 5.17 1.37 5.21
CA MET A 46 5.87 1.64 6.47
C MET A 46 7.05 2.54 6.15
N GLN A 47 7.25 3.62 6.92
CA GLN A 47 8.34 4.56 6.69
C GLN A 47 9.27 4.59 7.91
N TRP A 48 10.56 4.48 7.63
CA TRP A 48 11.61 4.41 8.63
C TRP A 48 12.42 5.71 8.55
N PRO A 49 12.37 6.56 9.60
CA PRO A 49 13.11 7.81 9.58
C PRO A 49 14.62 7.56 9.69
N GLY A 50 15.39 8.25 8.84
CA GLY A 50 16.85 8.22 8.82
C GLY A 50 17.44 9.61 9.06
N ALA A 51 18.75 9.68 9.33
CA ALA A 51 19.47 10.92 9.64
C ALA A 51 18.72 11.76 10.69
N ASP A 52 18.57 13.06 10.45
CA ASP A 52 17.95 14.04 11.36
C ASP A 52 16.47 13.72 11.68
N MET A 53 15.78 12.99 10.81
CA MET A 53 14.40 12.56 11.08
C MET A 53 14.32 11.51 12.19
N LYS A 54 15.39 10.73 12.44
CA LYS A 54 15.41 9.68 13.48
C LYS A 54 15.34 10.27 14.89
N GLU A 55 15.94 11.42 15.08
CA GLU A 55 15.94 12.12 16.38
C GLU A 55 14.56 12.71 16.68
N THR A 56 13.81 13.04 15.63
CA THR A 56 12.55 13.78 15.74
C THR A 56 11.32 12.86 15.69
N PHE A 57 11.37 11.81 14.87
CA PHE A 57 10.24 10.91 14.58
C PHE A 57 10.63 9.45 14.74
N GLY A 58 9.71 8.63 15.26
CA GLY A 58 9.80 7.17 15.21
C GLY A 58 9.25 6.58 13.92
N MET A 59 9.30 5.25 13.81
CA MET A 59 8.70 4.53 12.69
C MET A 59 7.21 4.85 12.55
N ASN A 60 6.77 5.09 11.32
CA ASN A 60 5.38 5.38 10.99
C ASN A 60 4.82 4.34 10.00
N SER A 61 3.50 4.28 9.92
CA SER A 61 2.77 3.46 8.96
C SER A 61 1.72 4.29 8.26
N GLN A 62 1.44 3.93 7.03
CA GLN A 62 0.50 4.59 6.13
C GLN A 62 -0.46 3.56 5.57
N LEU A 63 -1.75 3.88 5.56
CA LEU A 63 -2.80 3.15 4.87
C LEU A 63 -3.54 4.15 4.01
N GLY A 64 -3.73 3.81 2.75
CA GLY A 64 -4.45 4.65 1.84
C GLY A 64 -5.25 3.86 0.84
N GLY A 65 -6.08 4.61 0.14
CA GLY A 65 -6.81 4.14 -1.01
C GLY A 65 -6.73 5.16 -2.13
N THR A 66 -6.69 4.68 -3.36
CA THR A 66 -6.82 5.50 -4.57
C THR A 66 -8.02 5.04 -5.36
N PHE A 67 -8.90 5.99 -5.69
CA PHE A 67 -9.93 5.80 -6.68
C PHE A 67 -9.56 6.60 -7.92
N ALA A 68 -9.37 5.91 -9.05
CA ALA A 68 -8.99 6.53 -10.30
C ALA A 68 -9.89 6.09 -11.44
N ILE A 69 -10.09 6.97 -12.42
CA ILE A 69 -10.88 6.73 -13.61
C ILE A 69 -10.05 7.14 -14.82
N LYS A 70 -9.85 6.20 -15.75
CA LYS A 70 -9.36 6.50 -17.08
C LYS A 70 -10.54 6.68 -18.03
N ASN A 71 -10.65 7.83 -18.67
CA ASN A 71 -11.70 8.14 -19.65
C ASN A 71 -11.26 7.75 -21.08
N LYS A 72 -12.26 7.53 -21.94
CA LYS A 72 -12.12 7.23 -23.39
C LYS A 72 -11.20 8.19 -24.16
N LYS A 73 -11.17 9.45 -23.71
CA LYS A 73 -10.30 10.52 -24.24
C LYS A 73 -8.83 10.40 -23.80
N GLN A 74 -8.44 9.28 -23.19
CA GLN A 74 -7.11 9.02 -22.61
C GLN A 74 -6.74 9.92 -21.41
N TRP A 75 -7.73 10.55 -20.79
CA TRP A 75 -7.51 11.31 -19.56
C TRP A 75 -7.56 10.41 -18.33
N PHE A 76 -6.64 10.64 -17.39
CA PHE A 76 -6.54 9.89 -16.15
C PHE A 76 -6.80 10.84 -14.98
N TYR A 77 -7.86 10.57 -14.22
CA TYR A 77 -8.22 11.33 -13.04
C TYR A 77 -8.23 10.39 -11.85
N GLY A 78 -7.76 10.84 -10.70
CA GLY A 78 -7.83 10.04 -9.49
C GLY A 78 -7.80 10.88 -8.24
N ILE A 79 -8.45 10.36 -7.20
CA ILE A 79 -8.40 10.87 -5.84
C ILE A 79 -7.71 9.82 -4.98
N THR A 80 -6.74 10.28 -4.18
CA THR A 80 -6.00 9.44 -3.26
C THR A 80 -6.16 9.97 -1.85
N GLY A 81 -6.65 9.12 -0.95
CA GLY A 81 -6.70 9.37 0.48
C GLY A 81 -5.67 8.52 1.20
N ASN A 82 -4.81 9.13 2.01
CA ASN A 82 -3.86 8.41 2.85
C ASN A 82 -4.02 8.84 4.31
N PHE A 83 -4.07 7.85 5.19
CA PHE A 83 -4.02 8.00 6.64
C PHE A 83 -2.64 7.58 7.13
N LEU A 84 -1.92 8.50 7.77
CA LEU A 84 -0.60 8.27 8.35
C LEU A 84 -0.73 8.20 9.87
N TRP A 85 -0.16 7.17 10.49
CA TRP A 85 -0.07 7.05 11.94
C TRP A 85 1.34 6.63 12.37
N GLY A 86 1.78 7.13 13.53
CA GLY A 86 3.10 6.86 14.08
C GLY A 86 3.06 6.72 15.59
N ARG A 87 3.96 5.90 16.15
CA ARG A 87 3.91 5.53 17.57
C ARG A 87 4.71 6.47 18.49
N ASN A 88 5.73 7.14 17.97
CA ASN A 88 6.59 8.02 18.75
C ASN A 88 6.90 9.30 17.97
N VAL A 89 6.63 10.44 18.61
CA VAL A 89 7.22 11.73 18.25
C VAL A 89 8.20 12.04 19.37
N ASN A 90 9.50 11.99 19.07
CA ASN A 90 10.56 12.11 20.09
C ASN A 90 10.95 13.58 20.37
N LYS A 91 10.26 14.55 19.74
CA LYS A 91 10.52 15.98 19.93
C LYS A 91 9.78 16.51 21.15
N THR A 92 10.40 16.42 22.33
CA THR A 92 9.89 16.97 23.60
C THR A 92 10.11 18.47 23.76
N ASP A 93 10.99 19.07 22.96
CA ASP A 93 11.48 20.44 23.15
C ASP A 93 10.66 21.53 22.46
N ILE A 94 9.60 21.18 21.72
CA ILE A 94 8.80 22.16 20.95
C ILE A 94 8.23 23.27 21.85
N LEU A 95 7.89 22.93 23.09
CA LEU A 95 7.29 23.85 24.06
C LEU A 95 8.33 24.49 25.00
N ASN A 96 9.60 24.08 24.95
CA ASN A 96 10.61 24.63 25.85
C ASN A 96 10.91 26.11 25.59
N HIS A 97 10.69 26.58 24.35
CA HIS A 97 10.80 28.00 24.01
C HIS A 97 9.61 28.85 24.50
N LEU A 98 8.53 28.19 24.95
CA LEU A 98 7.35 28.84 25.53
C LEU A 98 7.30 28.71 27.06
N LYS A 99 8.16 27.86 27.64
CA LYS A 99 8.32 27.73 29.09
C LYS A 99 9.10 28.94 29.63
N THR A 100 8.46 29.70 30.51
CA THR A 100 9.12 30.72 31.35
C THR A 100 9.67 30.02 32.61
N SER A 101 10.49 30.70 33.43
CA SER A 101 10.97 30.11 34.69
C SER A 101 9.85 29.72 35.65
N GLU A 102 8.61 30.18 35.41
CA GLU A 102 7.43 29.89 36.24
C GLU A 102 6.59 28.70 35.74
N GLY A 103 6.91 28.12 34.58
CA GLY A 103 6.21 26.95 34.02
C GLY A 103 5.23 27.30 32.91
#